data_AF-A0A2R6GG65-F1
#
_entry.id   AF-A0A2R6GG65-F1
#
_cell.length_a   1.000
_cell.length_b   1.000
_cell.length_c   1.000
_cell.angle_alpha   90.00
_cell.angle_beta   90.00
_cell.angle_gamma   90.00
#
_symmetry.space_group_name_H-M   'P 1'
#
loop_
_entity.id
_entity.type
_entity.pdbx_description
1 polymer ?
#
loop_
_entity_poly.entity_id
_entity_poly.type
_entity_poly.pdbx_seq_one_letter_code
_entity_poly.pdbx_strand_id
1 'polypeptide(L)'
;MSDSEDGWFADVPSDDPAAAAAAVREGSAAAPATWPERAVAAGFADDEADYYDRLREATTTAARTAVREREGADDRQLVHAVRAMDDCLRVANELAERVAEWAGSTRETAGTGVDYARELAAEGDDGDDGDQREPVVALARRVRDVDDEADALRRHVERTAPEVAPNLAAMAGPVLAARLIALAGGLEALARKPAGTVQVLGAEEALFAHLRGRAPSPKHGVIYAHEAVRGTRPDDRGSAARALAGKLAIAARVDHYSGERKPELDAELADRIERIQARETE
;
A
#
# COMPACT_ATOMS: atom_id res chain seq x y z
N MET A 1 19.89 -1.82 -27.51
CA MET A 1 18.83 -1.06 -28.19
C MET A 1 19.07 -1.23 -29.67
N SER A 2 18.30 -2.12 -30.31
CA SER A 2 18.34 -2.27 -31.76
C SER A 2 17.56 -1.11 -32.34
N ASP A 3 18.23 -0.17 -33.02
CA ASP A 3 17.57 0.73 -33.96
C ASP A 3 17.19 -0.14 -35.17
N SER A 4 16.09 -0.88 -35.07
CA SER A 4 15.63 -1.70 -36.19
C SER A 4 15.01 -0.77 -37.24
N GLU A 5 15.81 -0.34 -38.21
CA GLU A 5 15.32 0.33 -39.42
C GLU A 5 14.27 -0.53 -40.16
N ASP A 6 14.22 -1.83 -39.88
CA ASP A 6 13.38 -2.84 -40.53
C ASP A 6 11.89 -2.83 -40.11
N GLY A 7 11.50 -2.07 -39.08
CA GLY A 7 10.11 -2.01 -38.62
C GLY A 7 9.89 -2.59 -37.23
N TRP A 8 8.83 -2.15 -36.55
CA TRP A 8 8.51 -2.53 -35.16
C TRP A 8 8.34 -4.05 -34.94
N PHE A 9 8.00 -4.81 -35.99
CA PHE A 9 7.76 -6.27 -35.95
C PHE A 9 8.68 -7.07 -36.88
N ALA A 10 9.79 -6.50 -37.33
CA ALA A 10 10.64 -7.11 -38.37
C ALA A 10 11.16 -8.52 -38.03
N ASP A 11 11.47 -8.76 -36.76
CA ASP A 11 11.99 -10.05 -36.27
C ASP A 11 10.96 -10.82 -35.43
N VAL A 12 9.68 -10.48 -35.54
CA VAL A 12 8.60 -11.09 -34.76
C VAL A 12 7.90 -12.15 -35.62
N PRO A 13 7.87 -13.43 -35.17
CA PRO A 13 7.09 -14.45 -35.86
C PRO A 13 5.60 -14.05 -35.93
N SER A 14 5.01 -14.20 -37.11
CA SER A 14 3.61 -13.86 -37.38
C SER A 14 2.62 -14.69 -36.57
N ASP A 15 3.02 -15.86 -36.10
CA ASP A 15 2.23 -16.81 -35.30
C ASP A 15 2.54 -16.75 -33.79
N ASP A 16 3.32 -15.77 -33.34
CA ASP A 16 3.67 -15.59 -31.92
C ASP A 16 3.13 -14.26 -31.33
N PRO A 17 1.89 -14.26 -30.80
CA PRO A 17 1.31 -13.10 -30.13
C PRO A 17 2.10 -12.62 -28.90
N ALA A 18 2.88 -13.51 -28.25
CA ALA A 18 3.67 -13.15 -27.08
C ALA A 18 4.93 -12.37 -27.50
N ALA A 19 5.61 -12.80 -28.56
CA ALA A 19 6.71 -12.05 -29.16
C ALA A 19 6.25 -10.68 -29.68
N ALA A 20 5.08 -10.60 -30.31
CA ALA A 20 4.52 -9.33 -30.76
C ALA A 20 4.19 -8.40 -29.58
N ALA A 21 3.64 -8.93 -28.50
CA ALA A 21 3.39 -8.17 -27.28
C ALA A 21 4.69 -7.67 -26.60
N ALA A 22 5.75 -8.50 -26.61
CA ALA A 22 7.07 -8.10 -26.10
C ALA A 22 7.67 -6.98 -26.95
N ALA A 23 7.60 -7.08 -28.28
CA ALA A 23 8.04 -6.04 -29.20
C ALA A 23 7.32 -4.70 -28.93
N VAL A 24 6.01 -4.71 -28.65
CA VAL A 24 5.25 -3.51 -28.25
C VAL A 24 5.72 -2.92 -26.92
N ARG A 25 6.14 -3.74 -25.97
CA ARG A 25 6.57 -3.27 -24.64
C ARG A 25 7.99 -2.73 -24.61
N GLU A 26 8.90 -3.40 -25.31
CA GLU A 26 10.34 -3.21 -25.16
C GLU A 26 10.95 -2.49 -26.37
N GLY A 27 10.27 -2.55 -27.51
CA GLY A 27 10.65 -1.87 -28.73
C GLY A 27 10.58 -0.36 -28.59
N SER A 28 11.45 0.31 -29.33
CA SER A 28 11.45 1.77 -29.46
C SER A 28 11.89 2.14 -30.87
N ALA A 29 11.35 3.22 -31.42
CA ALA A 29 11.78 3.78 -32.69
C ALA A 29 12.16 5.25 -32.52
N ALA A 30 13.26 5.66 -33.14
CA ALA A 30 13.74 7.04 -33.08
C ALA A 30 12.80 8.04 -33.79
N ALA A 31 12.02 7.58 -34.78
CA ALA A 31 11.05 8.41 -35.51
C ALA A 31 9.84 7.57 -35.98
N PRO A 32 8.68 8.20 -36.22
CA PRO A 32 7.55 7.56 -36.89
C PRO A 32 7.92 7.08 -38.31
N ALA A 33 7.35 5.96 -38.74
CA ALA A 33 7.53 5.40 -40.09
C ALA A 33 6.23 4.79 -40.61
N THR A 34 6.24 4.34 -41.87
CA THR A 34 5.14 3.56 -42.47
C THR A 34 5.13 2.12 -41.95
N TRP A 35 4.85 1.97 -40.65
CA TRP A 35 4.89 0.68 -39.96
C TRP A 35 4.04 -0.43 -40.60
N PRO A 36 2.81 -0.17 -41.09
CA PRO A 36 2.04 -1.20 -41.78
C PRO A 36 2.75 -1.73 -43.02
N GLU A 37 3.27 -0.84 -43.87
CA GLU A 37 4.00 -1.22 -45.10
C GLU A 37 5.25 -2.04 -44.78
N ARG A 38 6.01 -1.64 -43.76
CA ARG A 38 7.21 -2.35 -43.32
C ARG A 38 6.88 -3.72 -42.71
N ALA A 39 5.82 -3.81 -41.92
CA ALA A 39 5.39 -5.07 -41.33
C ALA A 39 4.91 -6.07 -42.39
N VAL A 40 4.21 -5.60 -43.43
CA VAL A 40 3.84 -6.44 -44.59
C VAL A 40 5.07 -6.86 -45.37
N ALA A 41 6.01 -5.94 -45.64
CA ALA A 41 7.26 -6.26 -46.33
C ALA A 41 8.14 -7.27 -45.57
N ALA A 42 8.11 -7.24 -44.23
CA ALA A 42 8.80 -8.18 -43.36
C ALA A 42 8.06 -9.53 -43.20
N GLY A 43 6.85 -9.67 -43.76
CA GLY A 43 6.05 -10.91 -43.64
C GLY A 43 5.37 -11.11 -42.28
N PHE A 44 5.29 -10.05 -41.45
CA PHE A 44 4.57 -10.09 -40.19
C PHE A 44 3.04 -10.07 -40.38
N ALA A 45 2.54 -9.45 -41.45
CA ALA A 45 1.12 -9.36 -41.80
C ALA A 45 0.92 -9.52 -43.31
N ASP A 46 -0.26 -10.03 -43.71
CA ASP A 46 -0.61 -10.29 -45.11
C ASP A 46 -0.97 -9.00 -45.87
N ASP A 47 -1.62 -8.05 -45.18
CA ASP A 47 -1.96 -6.73 -45.69
C ASP A 47 -2.08 -5.70 -44.55
N GLU A 48 -2.43 -4.45 -44.88
CA GLU A 48 -2.58 -3.38 -43.90
C GLU A 48 -3.71 -3.66 -42.87
N ALA A 49 -4.79 -4.33 -43.27
CA ALA A 49 -5.89 -4.63 -42.35
C ALA A 49 -5.47 -5.71 -41.35
N ASP A 50 -4.84 -6.79 -41.84
CA ASP A 50 -4.26 -7.85 -41.01
C ASP A 50 -3.19 -7.29 -40.06
N TYR A 51 -2.38 -6.33 -40.50
CA TYR A 51 -1.44 -5.63 -39.62
C TYR A 51 -2.13 -4.95 -38.43
N TYR A 52 -3.21 -4.20 -38.66
CA TYR A 52 -3.91 -3.52 -37.57
C TYR A 52 -4.62 -4.47 -36.62
N ASP A 53 -5.15 -5.59 -37.13
CA ASP A 53 -5.76 -6.62 -36.30
C ASP A 53 -4.70 -7.30 -35.39
N ARG A 54 -3.55 -7.66 -35.95
CA ARG A 54 -2.42 -8.22 -35.19
C ARG A 54 -1.83 -7.21 -34.20
N LEU A 55 -1.68 -5.95 -34.60
CA LEU A 55 -1.24 -4.87 -33.71
C LEU A 55 -2.21 -4.69 -32.54
N ARG A 56 -3.53 -4.74 -32.79
CA ARG A 56 -4.55 -4.66 -31.75
C ARG A 56 -4.46 -5.83 -30.77
N GLU A 57 -4.24 -7.05 -31.26
CA GLU A 57 -4.04 -8.22 -30.42
C GLU A 57 -2.75 -8.09 -29.58
N ALA A 58 -1.63 -7.74 -30.21
CA ALA A 58 -0.34 -7.55 -29.55
C ALA A 58 -0.39 -6.47 -28.46
N THR A 59 -0.99 -5.32 -28.76
CA THR A 59 -1.16 -4.22 -27.79
C THR A 59 -2.09 -4.59 -26.65
N THR A 60 -3.18 -5.31 -26.92
CA THR A 60 -4.09 -5.81 -25.87
C THR A 60 -3.39 -6.81 -24.95
N THR A 61 -2.60 -7.73 -25.53
CA THR A 61 -1.82 -8.72 -24.78
C THR A 61 -0.73 -8.06 -23.96
N ALA A 62 0.03 -7.13 -24.55
CA ALA A 62 1.03 -6.32 -23.87
C ALA A 62 0.44 -5.57 -22.67
N ALA A 63 -0.70 -4.90 -22.86
CA ALA A 63 -1.39 -4.18 -21.80
C ALA A 63 -1.86 -5.11 -20.68
N ARG A 64 -2.45 -6.27 -20.99
CA ARG A 64 -2.87 -7.26 -19.99
C ARG A 64 -1.68 -7.80 -19.19
N THR A 65 -0.56 -8.09 -19.84
CA THR A 65 0.64 -8.57 -19.17
C THR A 65 1.23 -7.49 -18.26
N ALA A 66 1.36 -6.26 -18.74
CA ALA A 66 1.84 -5.14 -17.92
C ALA A 66 0.95 -4.88 -16.69
N VAL A 67 -0.38 -5.00 -16.83
CA VAL A 67 -1.32 -4.89 -15.71
C VAL A 67 -1.13 -6.03 -14.71
N ARG A 68 -0.97 -7.27 -15.17
CA ARG A 68 -0.75 -8.44 -14.29
C ARG A 68 0.57 -8.34 -13.53
N GLU A 69 1.65 -7.97 -14.21
CA GLU A 69 2.96 -7.74 -13.58
C GLU A 69 2.86 -6.64 -12.52
N ARG A 70 2.17 -5.53 -12.83
CA ARG A 70 2.00 -4.43 -11.89
C ARG A 70 1.14 -4.82 -10.68
N GLU A 71 -0.01 -5.46 -10.86
CA GLU A 71 -0.86 -5.88 -9.73
C GLU A 71 -0.24 -7.03 -8.92
N GLY A 72 0.60 -7.86 -9.55
CA GLY A 72 1.34 -8.93 -8.90
C GLY A 72 2.58 -8.46 -8.13
N ALA A 73 2.99 -7.19 -8.26
CA ALA A 73 4.16 -6.67 -7.58
C ALA A 73 4.01 -6.74 -6.05
N ASP A 74 5.11 -7.02 -5.35
CA ASP A 74 5.08 -7.24 -3.89
C ASP A 74 4.60 -6.00 -3.12
N ASP A 75 4.88 -4.79 -3.63
CA ASP A 75 4.38 -3.55 -3.05
C ASP A 75 2.85 -3.42 -3.19
N ARG A 76 2.27 -3.94 -4.27
CA ARG A 76 0.81 -4.00 -4.45
C ARG A 76 0.15 -5.00 -3.52
N GLN A 77 0.74 -6.17 -3.34
CA GLN A 77 0.25 -7.16 -2.38
C GLN A 77 0.31 -6.59 -0.95
N LEU A 78 1.38 -5.87 -0.61
CA LEU A 78 1.51 -5.17 0.66
C LEU A 78 0.41 -4.11 0.87
N VAL A 79 0.05 -3.36 -0.18
CA VAL A 79 -1.07 -2.40 -0.14
C VAL A 79 -2.40 -3.10 0.13
N HIS A 80 -2.66 -4.24 -0.51
CA HIS A 80 -3.88 -5.01 -0.26
C HIS A 80 -3.94 -5.53 1.18
N ALA A 81 -2.83 -6.07 1.69
CA ALA A 81 -2.75 -6.61 3.04
C ALA A 81 -3.03 -5.55 4.11
N VAL A 82 -2.41 -4.36 4.03
CA VAL A 82 -2.61 -3.31 5.04
C VAL A 82 -4.02 -2.72 5.00
N ARG A 83 -4.63 -2.60 3.82
CA ARG A 83 -6.03 -2.14 3.69
C ARG A 83 -7.01 -3.16 4.24
N ALA A 84 -6.81 -4.43 3.91
CA ALA A 84 -7.63 -5.52 4.45
C ALA A 84 -7.51 -5.61 5.98
N MET A 85 -6.30 -5.43 6.52
CA MET A 85 -6.07 -5.38 7.96
C MET A 85 -6.87 -4.25 8.62
N ASP A 86 -6.83 -3.04 8.05
CA ASP A 86 -7.59 -1.89 8.56
C ASP A 86 -9.10 -2.11 8.48
N ASP A 87 -9.59 -2.70 7.39
CA ASP A 87 -11.00 -3.04 7.22
C ASP A 87 -11.45 -4.10 8.24
N CYS A 88 -10.64 -5.13 8.48
CA CYS A 88 -10.95 -6.15 9.50
C CYS A 88 -11.01 -5.52 10.90
N LEU A 89 -10.05 -4.68 11.28
CA LEU A 89 -10.06 -3.98 12.56
C LEU A 89 -11.31 -3.10 12.72
N ARG A 90 -11.67 -2.34 11.67
CA ARG A 90 -12.86 -1.50 11.69
C ARG A 90 -14.13 -2.33 11.85
N VAL A 91 -14.29 -3.37 11.03
CA VAL A 91 -15.47 -4.25 11.08
C VAL A 91 -15.56 -4.98 12.42
N ALA A 92 -14.45 -5.47 12.96
CA ALA A 92 -14.42 -6.11 14.28
C ALA A 92 -14.92 -5.15 15.37
N ASN A 93 -14.46 -3.89 15.38
CA ASN A 93 -14.94 -2.88 16.34
C ASN A 93 -16.42 -2.54 16.16
N GLU A 94 -16.88 -2.31 14.93
CA GLU A 94 -18.29 -2.02 14.64
C GLU A 94 -19.21 -3.17 15.09
N LEU A 95 -18.81 -4.42 14.84
CA LEU A 95 -19.55 -5.61 15.27
C LEU A 95 -19.47 -5.81 16.79
N ALA A 96 -18.31 -5.54 17.41
CA ALA A 96 -18.13 -5.64 18.86
C ALA A 96 -19.06 -4.67 19.61
N GLU A 97 -19.25 -3.46 19.10
CA GLU A 97 -20.24 -2.52 19.64
C GLU A 97 -21.66 -3.09 19.56
N ARG A 98 -22.03 -3.78 18.48
CA ARG A 98 -23.35 -4.44 18.37
C ARG A 98 -23.50 -5.62 19.32
N VAL A 99 -22.43 -6.40 19.53
CA VAL A 99 -22.41 -7.49 20.52
C VAL A 99 -22.61 -6.94 21.92
N ALA A 100 -21.89 -5.88 22.30
CA ALA A 100 -22.01 -5.25 23.62
C ALA A 100 -23.43 -4.73 23.89
N GLU A 101 -24.03 -4.01 22.93
CA GLU A 101 -25.40 -3.50 23.05
C GLU A 101 -26.45 -4.62 23.17
N TRP A 102 -26.35 -5.67 22.35
CA TRP A 102 -27.29 -6.79 22.41
C TRP A 102 -27.13 -7.59 23.70
N ALA A 103 -25.90 -7.93 24.07
CA ALA A 103 -25.65 -8.64 25.31
C ALA A 103 -26.12 -7.84 26.54
N GLY A 104 -25.99 -6.51 26.53
CA GLY A 104 -26.51 -5.63 27.59
C GLY A 104 -28.03 -5.67 27.76
N SER A 105 -28.78 -6.09 26.74
CA SER A 105 -30.24 -6.26 26.84
C SER A 105 -30.68 -7.63 27.38
N THR A 106 -29.77 -8.61 27.38
CA THR A 106 -30.07 -10.02 27.69
C THR A 106 -29.28 -10.58 28.87
N ARG A 107 -28.14 -9.97 29.22
CA ARG A 107 -27.23 -10.40 30.30
C ARG A 107 -27.10 -9.33 31.38
N GLU A 108 -26.82 -9.80 32.60
CA GLU A 108 -26.71 -8.95 33.80
C GLU A 108 -25.43 -8.09 33.80
N THR A 109 -24.36 -8.58 33.16
CA THR A 109 -23.09 -7.86 32.97
C THR A 109 -22.66 -7.93 31.51
N ALA A 110 -22.61 -6.78 30.84
CA ALA A 110 -22.03 -6.64 29.51
C ALA A 110 -20.75 -5.80 29.57
N GLY A 111 -19.67 -6.32 28.98
CA GLY A 111 -18.45 -5.56 28.72
C GLY A 111 -18.57 -4.75 27.43
N THR A 112 -17.44 -4.19 26.98
CA THR A 112 -17.38 -3.39 25.74
C THR A 112 -16.20 -3.78 24.88
N GLY A 113 -16.29 -3.47 23.59
CA GLY A 113 -15.20 -3.69 22.64
C GLY A 113 -14.95 -5.16 22.30
N VAL A 114 -13.86 -5.38 21.57
CA VAL A 114 -13.49 -6.69 21.00
C VAL A 114 -13.17 -7.71 22.11
N ASP A 115 -12.55 -7.28 23.21
CA ASP A 115 -12.21 -8.16 24.34
C ASP A 115 -13.45 -8.83 24.92
N TYR A 116 -14.52 -8.06 25.16
CA TYR A 116 -15.79 -8.62 25.63
C TYR A 116 -16.41 -9.59 24.61
N ALA A 117 -16.35 -9.28 23.31
CA ALA A 117 -16.83 -10.20 22.29
C ALA A 117 -16.02 -11.51 22.25
N ARG A 118 -14.71 -11.45 22.53
CA ARG A 118 -13.85 -12.64 22.65
C ARG A 118 -14.20 -13.48 23.87
N GLU A 119 -14.42 -12.85 25.03
CA GLU A 119 -14.88 -13.53 26.25
C GLU A 119 -16.20 -14.26 26.01
N LEU A 120 -17.17 -13.55 25.43
CA LEU A 120 -18.49 -14.12 25.14
C LEU A 120 -18.43 -15.26 24.09
N ALA A 121 -17.53 -15.15 23.11
CA ALA A 121 -17.30 -16.22 22.14
C ALA A 121 -16.73 -17.49 22.81
N ALA A 122 -15.83 -17.31 23.79
CA ALA A 122 -15.20 -18.40 24.53
C ALA A 122 -16.19 -19.13 25.45
N GLU A 123 -17.08 -18.40 26.16
CA GLU A 123 -18.15 -18.99 26.97
C GLU A 123 -19.01 -19.97 26.16
N GLY A 124 -19.28 -19.64 24.89
CA GLY A 124 -20.03 -20.49 24.00
C GLY A 124 -19.28 -21.71 23.47
N ASP A 125 -17.94 -21.70 23.48
CA ASP A 125 -17.10 -22.79 22.96
C ASP A 125 -17.02 -23.98 23.94
N ASP A 126 -17.19 -23.71 25.24
CA ASP A 126 -17.21 -24.73 26.30
C ASP A 126 -18.57 -25.45 26.43
N GLY A 127 -19.61 -24.94 25.76
CA GLY A 127 -20.95 -25.55 25.75
C GLY A 127 -21.10 -26.67 24.71
N ASP A 128 -21.34 -27.90 25.18
CA ASP A 128 -21.85 -29.02 24.37
C ASP A 128 -23.34 -28.79 24.05
N ASP A 129 -23.65 -27.80 23.22
CA ASP A 129 -25.00 -27.63 22.69
C ASP A 129 -24.98 -27.58 21.17
N GLY A 130 -25.32 -28.72 20.60
CA GLY A 130 -25.73 -28.83 19.21
C GLY A 130 -26.89 -27.87 18.92
N ASP A 131 -26.72 -27.11 17.84
CA ASP A 131 -27.77 -26.40 17.10
C ASP A 131 -28.50 -25.21 17.77
N GLN A 132 -28.33 -24.94 19.09
CA GLN A 132 -29.00 -23.81 19.79
C GLN A 132 -28.04 -22.76 20.36
N ARG A 133 -27.03 -22.35 19.60
CA ARG A 133 -26.15 -21.24 19.99
C ARG A 133 -26.92 -19.92 19.98
N GLU A 134 -26.91 -19.22 21.11
CA GLU A 134 -27.53 -17.91 21.23
C GLU A 134 -27.01 -16.96 20.12
N PRO A 135 -27.89 -16.29 19.35
CA PRO A 135 -27.46 -15.49 18.20
C PRO A 135 -26.39 -14.42 18.52
N VAL A 136 -26.40 -13.85 19.73
CA VAL A 136 -25.38 -12.89 20.18
C VAL A 136 -23.99 -13.54 20.33
N VAL A 137 -23.92 -14.81 20.77
CA VAL A 137 -22.67 -15.58 20.90
C VAL A 137 -22.14 -15.94 19.51
N ALA A 138 -23.02 -16.26 18.56
CA ALA A 138 -22.63 -16.48 17.17
C ALA A 138 -22.02 -15.21 16.54
N LEU A 139 -22.60 -14.04 16.81
CA LEU A 139 -22.03 -12.76 16.38
C LEU A 139 -20.69 -12.46 17.07
N ALA A 140 -20.57 -12.75 18.37
CA ALA A 140 -19.34 -12.58 19.14
C ALA A 140 -18.19 -13.43 18.59
N ARG A 141 -18.46 -14.68 18.19
CA ARG A 141 -17.48 -15.50 17.45
C ARG A 141 -17.05 -14.86 16.14
N ARG A 142 -17.98 -14.27 15.39
CA ARG A 142 -17.63 -13.58 14.15
C ARG A 142 -16.72 -12.37 14.38
N VAL A 143 -16.92 -11.63 15.47
CA VAL A 143 -16.02 -10.55 15.90
C VAL A 143 -14.62 -11.10 16.15
N ARG A 144 -14.50 -12.15 16.97
CA ARG A 144 -13.21 -12.82 17.26
C ARG A 144 -12.53 -13.27 15.98
N ASP A 145 -13.24 -13.96 15.10
CA ASP A 145 -12.66 -14.51 13.86
C ASP A 145 -12.15 -13.39 12.92
N VAL A 146 -12.86 -12.25 12.83
CA VAL A 146 -12.42 -11.09 12.03
C VAL A 146 -11.21 -10.39 12.67
N ASP A 147 -11.16 -10.31 14.01
CA ASP A 147 -10.02 -9.73 14.72
C ASP A 147 -8.78 -10.64 14.61
N ASP A 148 -8.95 -11.96 14.68
CA ASP A 148 -7.87 -12.94 14.44
C ASP A 148 -7.33 -12.83 13.00
N GLU A 149 -8.19 -12.59 12.01
CA GLU A 149 -7.78 -12.32 10.62
C GLU A 149 -7.00 -11.02 10.51
N ALA A 150 -7.43 -9.95 11.21
CA ALA A 150 -6.67 -8.70 11.26
C ALA A 150 -5.25 -8.92 11.81
N ASP A 151 -5.10 -9.74 12.85
CA ASP A 151 -3.81 -10.11 13.41
C ASP A 151 -2.97 -10.98 12.45
N ALA A 152 -3.61 -11.88 11.69
CA ALA A 152 -2.92 -12.66 10.66
C ALA A 152 -2.39 -11.76 9.53
N LEU A 153 -3.19 -10.79 9.08
CA LEU A 153 -2.79 -9.79 8.08
C LEU A 153 -1.68 -8.90 8.60
N ARG A 154 -1.74 -8.47 9.87
CA ARG A 154 -0.64 -7.71 10.52
C ARG A 154 0.67 -8.49 10.49
N ARG A 155 0.68 -9.75 10.90
CA ARG A 155 1.88 -10.61 10.84
C ARG A 155 2.39 -10.80 9.41
N HIS A 156 1.49 -10.84 8.43
CA HIS A 156 1.88 -10.89 7.02
C HIS A 156 2.55 -9.58 6.57
N VAL A 157 1.98 -8.42 6.92
CA VAL A 157 2.58 -7.10 6.66
C VAL A 157 3.95 -6.97 7.33
N GLU A 158 4.08 -7.44 8.58
CA GLU A 158 5.33 -7.39 9.34
C GLU A 158 6.47 -8.19 8.70
N ARG A 159 6.17 -9.31 8.06
CA ARG A 159 7.15 -10.12 7.31
C ARG A 159 7.46 -9.53 5.94
N THR A 160 6.45 -9.02 5.24
CA THR A 160 6.57 -8.63 3.82
C THR A 160 7.13 -7.22 3.65
N ALA A 161 6.78 -6.27 4.52
CA ALA A 161 7.22 -4.88 4.36
C ALA A 161 8.76 -4.71 4.36
N PRO A 162 9.54 -5.43 5.19
CA PRO A 162 11.01 -5.36 5.12
C PRO A 162 11.60 -5.91 3.83
N GLU A 163 10.92 -6.85 3.15
CA GLU A 163 11.35 -7.41 1.86
C GLU A 163 11.10 -6.40 0.73
N VAL A 164 9.97 -5.67 0.80
CA VAL A 164 9.56 -4.68 -0.21
C VAL A 164 10.27 -3.33 -0.04
N ALA A 165 10.40 -2.87 1.20
CA ALA A 165 10.86 -1.53 1.54
C ALA A 165 11.72 -1.56 2.83
N PRO A 166 12.94 -2.13 2.75
CA PRO A 166 13.79 -2.39 3.91
C PRO A 166 14.15 -1.12 4.70
N ASN A 167 14.34 0.03 4.02
CA ASN A 167 14.67 1.28 4.68
C ASN A 167 13.44 1.91 5.36
N LEU A 168 12.29 1.95 4.68
CA LEU A 168 11.05 2.44 5.28
C LEU A 168 10.62 1.59 6.48
N ALA A 169 10.64 0.25 6.34
CA ALA A 169 10.21 -0.67 7.40
C ALA A 169 11.08 -0.53 8.65
N ALA A 170 12.38 -0.34 8.49
CA ALA A 170 13.28 -0.16 9.63
C ALA A 170 13.11 1.20 10.32
N MET A 171 12.85 2.28 9.56
CA MET A 171 12.69 3.62 10.16
C MET A 171 11.30 3.90 10.71
N ALA A 172 10.24 3.34 10.11
CA ALA A 172 8.85 3.63 10.48
C ALA A 172 8.16 2.47 11.23
N GLY A 173 8.75 1.28 11.19
CA GLY A 173 8.07 0.03 11.48
C GLY A 173 7.28 -0.50 10.25
N PRO A 174 7.13 -1.82 10.10
CA PRO A 174 6.48 -2.44 8.94
C PRO A 174 5.06 -1.91 8.63
N VAL A 175 4.22 -1.77 9.65
CA VAL A 175 2.82 -1.36 9.49
C VAL A 175 2.70 0.09 8.99
N LEU A 176 3.47 1.02 9.56
CA LEU A 176 3.45 2.41 9.13
C LEU A 176 4.08 2.56 7.73
N ALA A 177 5.15 1.82 7.42
CA ALA A 177 5.73 1.77 6.09
C ALA A 177 4.71 1.31 5.04
N ALA A 178 4.03 0.18 5.28
CA ALA A 178 2.98 -0.32 4.40
C ALA A 178 1.83 0.69 4.24
N ARG A 179 1.41 1.37 5.32
CA ARG A 179 0.36 2.40 5.28
C ARG A 179 0.77 3.61 4.44
N LEU A 180 2.03 4.05 4.53
CA LEU A 180 2.56 5.14 3.69
C LEU A 180 2.57 4.76 2.20
N ILE A 181 3.00 3.54 1.88
CA ILE A 181 2.97 2.99 0.51
C ILE A 181 1.52 2.95 -0.01
N ALA A 182 0.58 2.47 0.81
CA ALA A 182 -0.83 2.37 0.47
C ALA A 182 -1.52 3.73 0.24
N LEU A 183 -1.20 4.73 1.06
CA LEU A 183 -1.69 6.10 0.90
C LEU A 183 -1.09 6.78 -0.33
N ALA A 184 0.16 6.45 -0.68
CA ALA A 184 0.80 6.98 -1.87
C ALA A 184 0.33 6.31 -3.17
N GLY A 185 -0.21 5.09 -3.09
CA GLY A 185 -0.66 4.29 -4.24
C GLY A 185 0.37 3.29 -4.76
N GLY A 186 1.45 3.05 -4.00
CA GLY A 186 2.57 2.18 -4.37
C GLY A 186 3.93 2.79 -3.98
N LEU A 187 4.99 1.98 -4.00
CA LEU A 187 6.32 2.40 -3.55
C LEU A 187 6.93 3.44 -4.51
N GLU A 188 6.77 3.23 -5.82
CA GLU A 188 7.17 4.20 -6.85
C GLU A 188 6.51 5.56 -6.62
N ALA A 189 5.19 5.56 -6.38
CA ALA A 189 4.44 6.79 -6.17
C ALA A 189 4.88 7.51 -4.89
N LEU A 190 5.24 6.76 -3.84
CA LEU A 190 5.80 7.31 -2.61
C LEU A 190 7.18 7.93 -2.85
N ALA A 191 8.07 7.25 -3.58
CA ALA A 191 9.42 7.73 -3.91
C ALA A 191 9.42 9.07 -4.66
N ARG A 192 8.41 9.30 -5.50
CA ARG A 192 8.22 10.55 -6.26
C ARG A 192 7.66 11.71 -5.42
N LYS A 193 7.09 11.45 -4.24
CA LYS A 193 6.52 12.51 -3.39
C LYS A 193 7.60 13.36 -2.72
N PRO A 194 7.39 14.68 -2.57
CA PRO A 194 8.25 15.52 -1.75
C PRO A 194 7.99 15.25 -0.26
N ALA A 195 8.98 15.56 0.59
CA ALA A 195 8.90 15.34 2.03
C ALA A 195 7.70 16.04 2.70
N GLY A 196 7.34 17.24 2.23
CA GLY A 196 6.16 17.96 2.74
C GLY A 196 4.85 17.23 2.47
N THR A 197 4.72 16.51 1.35
CA THR A 197 3.56 15.65 1.10
C THR A 197 3.59 14.42 1.99
N VAL A 198 4.74 13.74 2.11
CA VAL A 198 4.91 12.58 3.01
C VAL A 198 4.55 12.94 4.45
N GLN A 199 4.90 14.15 4.90
CA GLN A 199 4.59 14.65 6.23
C GLN A 199 3.09 14.64 6.55
N VAL A 200 2.24 14.91 5.56
CA VAL A 200 0.78 15.12 5.74
C VAL A 200 -0.07 14.04 5.08
N LEU A 201 0.51 12.94 4.58
CA LEU A 201 -0.25 11.80 4.06
C LEU A 201 -1.21 11.25 5.11
N GLY A 202 -2.48 11.03 4.74
CA GLY A 202 -3.56 10.65 5.65
C GLY A 202 -4.20 11.80 6.44
N ALA A 203 -3.80 13.05 6.19
CA ALA A 203 -4.46 14.25 6.70
C ALA A 203 -5.01 15.13 5.55
N GLU A 204 -5.41 14.51 4.45
CA GLU A 204 -5.87 15.18 3.23
C GLU A 204 -7.06 16.10 3.51
N GLU A 205 -8.03 15.66 4.32
CA GLU A 205 -9.20 16.47 4.66
C GLU A 205 -8.81 17.78 5.36
N ALA A 206 -7.96 17.69 6.39
CA ALA A 206 -7.45 18.86 7.11
C ALA A 206 -6.57 19.75 6.21
N LEU A 207 -5.74 19.16 5.35
CA LEU A 207 -4.92 19.89 4.39
C LEU A 207 -5.80 20.65 3.39
N PHE A 208 -6.83 20.00 2.83
CA PHE A 208 -7.76 20.65 1.91
C PHE A 208 -8.61 21.73 2.59
N ALA A 209 -8.99 21.55 3.86
CA ALA A 209 -9.64 22.60 4.63
C ALA A 209 -8.71 23.82 4.80
N HIS A 210 -7.43 23.60 5.08
CA HIS A 210 -6.42 24.67 5.15
C HIS A 210 -6.22 25.40 3.83
N LEU A 211 -6.07 24.67 2.72
CA LEU A 211 -5.90 25.26 1.39
C LEU A 211 -7.12 26.11 0.97
N ARG A 212 -8.30 25.83 1.53
CA ARG A 212 -9.52 26.63 1.34
C ARG A 212 -9.66 27.78 2.36
N GLY A 213 -8.67 28.00 3.22
CA GLY A 213 -8.67 29.04 4.24
C GLY A 213 -9.62 28.79 5.41
N ARG A 214 -10.07 27.54 5.62
CA ARG A 214 -11.06 27.18 6.65
C ARG A 214 -10.47 26.61 7.93
N ALA A 215 -9.18 26.28 7.93
CA ALA A 215 -8.48 25.69 9.07
C ALA A 215 -6.97 26.00 9.02
N PRO A 216 -6.24 25.86 10.14
CA PRO A 216 -4.78 25.81 10.13
C PRO A 216 -4.25 24.58 9.38
N SER A 217 -3.01 24.66 8.88
CA SER A 217 -2.36 23.54 8.18
C SER A 217 -2.08 22.37 9.14
N PRO A 218 -2.35 21.11 8.75
CA PRO A 218 -1.98 19.96 9.56
C PRO A 218 -0.45 19.86 9.71
N LYS A 219 0.02 19.63 10.94
CA LYS A 219 1.46 19.46 11.23
C LYS A 219 1.98 18.08 10.80
N HIS A 220 1.11 17.08 10.73
CA HIS A 220 1.44 15.69 10.42
C HIS A 220 0.18 14.92 10.02
N GLY A 221 0.35 13.89 9.18
CA GLY A 221 -0.67 12.89 8.88
C GLY A 221 -0.44 11.60 9.66
N VAL A 222 -0.48 10.45 8.98
CA VAL A 222 -0.32 9.11 9.60
C VAL A 222 1.00 8.93 10.34
N ILE A 223 2.05 9.68 9.96
CA ILE A 223 3.34 9.64 10.64
C ILE A 223 3.28 10.14 12.09
N TYR A 224 2.17 10.73 12.52
CA TYR A 224 1.92 11.04 13.93
C TYR A 224 1.98 9.81 14.84
N ALA A 225 1.61 8.63 14.32
CA ALA A 225 1.65 7.38 15.06
C ALA A 225 3.08 6.94 15.45
N HIS A 226 4.10 7.48 14.78
CA HIS A 226 5.49 7.14 15.05
C HIS A 226 5.99 7.77 16.35
N GLU A 227 6.78 7.03 17.14
CA GLU A 227 7.26 7.47 18.46
C GLU A 227 8.09 8.75 18.39
N ALA A 228 8.93 8.89 17.35
CA ALA A 228 9.68 10.12 17.12
C ALA A 228 8.82 11.39 17.07
N VAL A 229 7.54 11.28 16.67
CA VAL A 229 6.60 12.40 16.65
C VAL A 229 5.74 12.41 17.90
N ARG A 230 5.11 11.27 18.26
CA ARG A 230 4.20 11.19 19.41
C ARG A 230 4.88 11.49 20.74
N GLY A 231 6.08 10.93 20.94
CA GLY A 231 6.93 11.10 22.13
C GLY A 231 7.60 12.48 22.20
N THR A 232 7.56 13.27 21.12
CA THR A 232 8.08 14.64 21.13
C THR A 232 7.04 15.63 21.72
N ARG A 233 7.54 16.61 22.47
CA ARG A 233 6.78 17.71 23.08
C ARG A 233 5.88 18.42 22.04
N PRO A 234 4.61 18.79 22.34
CA PRO A 234 3.66 19.31 21.35
C PRO A 234 4.16 20.45 20.46
N ASP A 235 4.97 21.37 21.01
CA ASP A 235 5.49 22.52 20.27
C ASP A 235 6.55 22.11 19.23
N ASP A 236 7.30 21.03 19.50
CA ASP A 236 8.36 20.51 18.64
C ASP A 236 7.89 19.39 17.69
N ARG A 237 6.67 18.86 17.84
CA ARG A 237 6.12 17.79 16.98
C ARG A 237 6.19 18.13 15.50
N GLY A 238 5.98 19.39 15.13
CA GLY A 238 6.10 19.84 13.74
C GLY A 238 7.53 19.74 13.20
N SER A 239 8.53 19.99 14.06
CA SER A 239 9.94 19.83 13.72
C SER A 239 10.31 18.35 13.57
N ALA A 240 9.84 17.51 14.50
CA ALA A 240 10.05 16.06 14.46
C ALA A 240 9.39 15.40 13.24
N ALA A 241 8.12 15.73 12.97
CA ALA A 241 7.39 15.23 11.80
C ALA A 241 8.08 15.60 10.49
N ARG A 242 8.61 16.83 10.37
CA ARG A 242 9.37 17.25 9.19
C ARG A 242 10.68 16.49 9.04
N ALA A 243 11.41 16.25 10.13
CA ALA A 243 12.64 15.47 10.12
C ALA A 243 12.38 14.01 9.69
N LEU A 244 11.37 13.38 10.29
CA LEU A 244 10.93 12.02 9.97
C LEU A 244 10.50 11.91 8.51
N ALA A 245 9.60 12.78 8.05
CA ALA A 245 9.12 12.77 6.66
C ALA A 245 10.25 12.98 5.64
N GLY A 246 11.24 13.81 5.97
CA GLY A 246 12.43 14.01 5.15
C GLY A 246 13.22 12.71 4.94
N LYS A 247 13.46 11.96 6.03
CA LYS A 247 14.19 10.69 5.97
C LYS A 247 13.37 9.58 5.32
N LEU A 248 12.07 9.49 5.61
CA LEU A 248 11.17 8.55 4.95
C LEU A 248 11.09 8.79 3.43
N ALA A 249 11.08 10.04 2.98
CA ALA A 249 11.08 10.35 1.55
C ALA A 249 12.39 9.93 0.85
N ILE A 250 13.54 10.01 1.56
CA ILE A 250 14.82 9.52 1.05
C ILE A 250 14.82 7.98 1.01
N ALA A 251 14.39 7.32 2.08
CA ALA A 251 14.30 5.87 2.12
C ALA A 251 13.37 5.29 1.06
N ALA A 252 12.20 5.88 0.84
CA ALA A 252 11.30 5.45 -0.23
C ALA A 252 11.98 5.46 -1.61
N ARG A 253 12.85 6.44 -1.88
CA ARG A 253 13.62 6.50 -3.13
C ARG A 253 14.70 5.43 -3.18
N VAL A 254 15.41 5.21 -2.08
CA VAL A 254 16.43 4.16 -2.01
C VAL A 254 15.79 2.78 -2.17
N ASP A 255 14.70 2.50 -1.45
CA ASP A 255 13.92 1.26 -1.54
C ASP A 255 13.44 1.03 -2.99
N HIS A 256 12.89 2.05 -3.65
CA HIS A 256 12.38 1.90 -5.00
C HIS A 256 13.48 1.74 -6.08
N TYR A 257 14.54 2.54 -6.03
CA TYR A 257 15.54 2.59 -7.11
C TYR A 257 16.74 1.67 -6.92
N SER A 258 17.02 1.26 -5.68
CA SER A 258 18.19 0.44 -5.34
C SER A 258 17.81 -0.84 -4.59
N GLY A 259 16.78 -0.80 -3.73
CA GLY A 259 16.40 -1.93 -2.87
C GLY A 259 17.39 -2.25 -1.75
N GLU A 260 18.55 -1.59 -1.71
CA GLU A 260 19.58 -1.82 -0.70
C GLU A 260 19.25 -1.16 0.64
N ARG A 261 19.54 -1.87 1.73
CA ARG A 261 19.43 -1.31 3.08
C ARG A 261 20.57 -0.34 3.37
N LYS A 262 20.23 0.86 3.86
CA LYS A 262 21.13 1.95 4.27
C LYS A 262 20.93 2.35 5.74
N PRO A 263 21.63 1.68 6.69
CA PRO A 263 21.51 1.96 8.12
C PRO A 263 21.88 3.40 8.51
N GLU A 264 22.67 4.09 7.70
CA GLU A 264 23.08 5.47 7.93
C GLU A 264 21.87 6.41 8.02
N LEU A 265 20.79 6.11 7.29
CA LEU A 265 19.56 6.91 7.34
C LEU A 265 18.89 6.87 8.71
N ASP A 266 18.99 5.76 9.43
CA ASP A 266 18.40 5.61 10.77
C ASP A 266 19.18 6.43 11.78
N ALA A 267 20.52 6.33 11.73
CA ALA A 267 21.41 7.08 12.60
C ALA A 267 21.20 8.59 12.42
N GLU A 268 21.15 9.05 11.17
CA GLU A 268 20.89 10.46 10.87
C GLU A 268 19.50 10.93 11.32
N LEU A 269 18.49 10.05 11.28
CA LEU A 269 17.16 10.33 11.82
C LEU A 269 17.20 10.43 13.35
N ALA A 270 17.78 9.43 14.01
CA ALA A 270 17.90 9.35 15.47
C ALA A 270 18.59 10.60 16.03
N ASP A 271 19.77 10.96 15.50
CA ASP A 271 20.53 12.15 15.88
C ASP A 271 19.73 13.44 15.69
N ARG A 272 18.86 13.48 14.67
CA ARG A 272 18.02 14.65 14.41
C ARG A 272 16.85 14.73 15.39
N ILE A 273 16.23 13.60 15.72
CA ILE A 273 15.11 13.54 16.66
C ILE A 273 15.58 13.84 18.08
N GLU A 274 16.71 13.28 18.52
CA GLU A 274 17.30 13.55 19.83
C GLU A 274 17.58 15.05 20.02
N ARG A 275 18.20 15.71 19.03
CA ARG A 275 18.42 17.16 19.06
C ARG A 275 17.14 17.99 19.10
N ILE A 276 16.03 17.49 18.56
CA ILE A 276 14.74 18.18 18.62
C ILE A 276 14.13 17.99 20.01
N GLN A 277 14.23 16.80 20.59
CA GLN A 277 13.70 16.46 21.91
C GLN A 277 14.49 17.11 23.06
N ALA A 278 15.79 17.36 22.87
CA ALA A 278 16.66 18.01 23.85
C ALA A 278 16.49 19.55 23.91
N ARG A 279 15.58 20.15 23.14
CA ARG A 279 15.33 21.60 23.21
C ARG A 279 14.70 21.95 24.55
N GLU A 280 15.41 22.74 25.34
CA GLU A 280 14.86 23.31 26.57
C GLU A 280 13.74 24.31 26.23
N THR A 281 12.70 24.32 27.07
CA THR A 281 11.59 25.26 26.93
C THR A 281 11.98 26.54 27.64
N GLU A 282 12.17 27.65 26.90
CA GLU A 282 12.12 29.00 27.48
C GLU A 282 10.69 29.35 27.90
#